data_AF-A0A0R3MM85-F1
#
_entry.id   AF-A0A0R3MM85-F1
#
_cell.length_a   1.000
_cell.length_b   1.000
_cell.length_c   1.000
_cell.angle_alpha   90.00
_cell.angle_beta   90.00
_cell.angle_gamma   90.00
#
_symmetry.space_group_name_H-M   'P 1'
#
loop_
_entity.id
_entity.type
_entity.pdbx_description
1 polymer ?
#
loop_
_entity_poly.entity_id
_entity_poly.type
_entity_poly.pdbx_seq_one_letter_code
_entity_poly.pdbx_strand_id
1 'polypeptide(L)'
;MTLYHYTTAAGLQGIIASKSLWTTDYRFLNDTSEFRYGWKLVVDAMDRREAEIKERSSFAWQTIELFLRDLDKAYAFIGSLTSQSDLLSQWRGYNRGQGFAIGFNEDWLERNAAVQQFDISPVTLRPSRAARGR
;
A
#
# COMPACT_ATOMS: atom_id res chain seq x y z
N MET A 1 1.03 14.97 9.21
CA MET A 1 1.49 15.94 8.16
C MET A 1 0.46 16.06 7.04
N THR A 2 0.73 16.78 5.93
CA THR A 2 -0.13 16.78 4.73
C THR A 2 0.42 15.84 3.68
N LEU A 3 -0.42 14.95 3.16
CA LEU A 3 -0.13 13.99 2.11
C LEU A 3 -0.91 14.33 0.84
N TYR A 4 -0.25 14.28 -0.30
CA TYR A 4 -0.80 14.69 -1.59
C TYR A 4 -1.09 13.49 -2.48
N HIS A 5 -2.31 13.44 -3.01
CA HIS A 5 -2.71 12.53 -4.06
C HIS A 5 -2.73 13.27 -5.40
N TYR A 6 -1.95 12.79 -6.37
CA TYR A 6 -1.91 13.37 -7.71
C TYR A 6 -2.95 12.70 -8.58
N THR A 7 -3.77 13.50 -9.26
CA THR A 7 -4.86 12.98 -10.09
C THR A 7 -5.14 13.89 -11.29
N THR A 8 -6.05 13.45 -12.15
CA THR A 8 -6.56 14.21 -13.31
C THR A 8 -7.78 15.05 -12.91
N ALA A 9 -8.24 15.94 -13.79
CA ALA A 9 -9.50 16.68 -13.57
C ALA A 9 -10.70 15.76 -13.35
N ALA A 10 -10.81 14.68 -14.15
CA ALA A 10 -11.87 13.68 -14.00
C ALA A 10 -11.76 12.92 -12.68
N GLY A 11 -10.53 12.59 -12.25
CA GLY A 11 -10.28 11.95 -10.96
C GLY A 11 -10.66 12.83 -9.78
N LEU A 12 -10.31 14.12 -9.82
CA LEU A 12 -10.74 15.11 -8.82
C LEU A 12 -12.27 15.18 -8.74
N GLN A 13 -12.95 15.31 -9.89
CA GLN A 13 -14.41 15.35 -9.94
C GLN A 13 -15.03 14.08 -9.35
N GLY A 14 -14.47 12.90 -9.67
CA GLY A 14 -14.91 11.62 -9.10
C GLY A 14 -14.76 11.54 -7.58
N ILE A 15 -13.63 11.99 -7.05
CA ILE A 15 -13.36 12.05 -5.60
C ILE A 15 -14.36 12.98 -4.91
N ILE A 16 -14.57 14.19 -5.44
CA ILE A 16 -15.51 15.16 -4.84
C ILE A 16 -16.95 14.64 -4.89
N ALA A 17 -17.38 14.10 -6.04
CA ALA A 17 -18.75 13.64 -6.23
C ALA A 17 -19.08 12.42 -5.35
N SER A 18 -18.15 11.47 -5.23
CA SER A 18 -18.34 10.27 -4.41
C SER A 18 -18.00 10.47 -2.94
N LYS A 19 -17.25 11.53 -2.60
CA LYS A 19 -16.63 11.76 -1.28
C LYS A 19 -15.74 10.61 -0.83
N SER A 20 -15.12 9.92 -1.78
CA SER A 20 -14.32 8.73 -1.55
C SER A 20 -12.99 8.81 -2.28
N LEU A 21 -11.94 8.30 -1.63
CA LEU A 21 -10.64 8.06 -2.26
C LEU A 21 -10.57 6.60 -2.70
N TRP A 22 -10.33 6.37 -3.99
CA TRP A 22 -10.24 5.03 -4.55
C TRP A 22 -8.84 4.45 -4.35
N THR A 23 -8.79 3.23 -3.86
CA THR A 23 -7.58 2.42 -3.72
C THR A 23 -7.69 1.17 -4.58
N THR A 24 -6.56 0.62 -4.99
CA THR A 24 -6.50 -0.54 -5.89
C THR A 24 -6.14 -1.78 -5.10
N ASP A 25 -6.91 -2.85 -5.24
CA ASP A 25 -6.54 -4.15 -4.68
C ASP A 25 -5.18 -4.57 -5.24
N TYR A 26 -4.26 -4.98 -4.37
CA TYR A 26 -2.86 -5.24 -4.71
C TYR A 26 -2.68 -6.20 -5.89
N ARG A 27 -3.65 -7.11 -6.11
CA ARG A 27 -3.63 -8.12 -7.17
C ARG A 27 -3.82 -7.53 -8.57
N PHE A 28 -4.32 -6.30 -8.66
CA PHE A 28 -4.60 -5.60 -9.91
C PHE A 28 -3.63 -4.43 -10.15
N LEU A 29 -2.56 -4.31 -9.37
CA LEU A 29 -1.50 -3.36 -9.68
C LEU A 29 -0.74 -3.75 -10.95
N ASN A 30 -0.23 -2.75 -11.66
CA ASN A 30 0.61 -2.95 -12.85
C ASN A 30 1.86 -3.78 -12.55
N ASP A 31 2.37 -3.71 -11.33
CA ASP A 31 3.47 -4.53 -10.83
C ASP A 31 3.08 -5.17 -9.50
N THR A 32 2.69 -6.45 -9.55
CA THR A 32 2.38 -7.26 -8.36
C THR A 32 3.60 -7.99 -7.82
N SER A 33 4.75 -7.90 -8.51
CA SER A 33 5.95 -8.66 -8.16
C SER A 33 6.55 -8.21 -6.84
N GLU A 34 6.50 -6.92 -6.53
CA GLU A 34 7.04 -6.37 -5.28
C GLU A 34 6.31 -6.93 -4.06
N PHE A 35 4.98 -6.94 -4.10
CA PHE A 35 4.17 -7.51 -3.02
C PHE A 35 4.44 -9.02 -2.87
N ARG A 36 4.43 -9.77 -3.98
CA ARG A 36 4.70 -11.21 -3.97
C ARG A 36 6.10 -11.53 -3.45
N TYR A 37 7.09 -10.74 -3.82
CA TYR A 37 8.47 -10.91 -3.38
C TYR A 37 8.63 -10.60 -1.90
N GLY A 38 8.11 -9.45 -1.44
CA GLY A 38 8.11 -9.09 -0.01
C GLY A 38 7.43 -10.18 0.83
N TRP A 39 6.32 -10.71 0.33
CA TRP A 39 5.62 -11.81 0.97
C TRP A 39 6.43 -13.10 1.04
N LYS A 40 7.07 -13.48 -0.08
CA LYS A 40 7.97 -14.63 -0.12
C LYS A 40 9.07 -14.54 0.94
N LEU A 41 9.66 -13.36 1.14
CA LEU A 41 10.70 -13.16 2.16
C LEU A 41 10.18 -13.41 3.58
N VAL A 42 8.93 -13.03 3.87
CA VAL A 42 8.29 -13.27 5.17
C VAL A 42 8.10 -14.77 5.39
N VAL A 43 7.52 -15.47 4.42
CA VAL A 43 7.31 -16.92 4.48
C VAL A 43 8.65 -17.66 4.64
N ASP A 44 9.63 -17.37 3.78
CA ASP A 44 10.95 -17.99 3.84
C ASP A 44 11.67 -17.71 5.18
N ALA A 45 11.39 -16.58 5.85
CA ALA A 45 11.92 -16.27 7.17
C ALA A 45 11.20 -17.04 8.30
N MET A 46 9.90 -17.28 8.16
CA MET A 46 9.11 -18.08 9.10
C MET A 46 9.51 -19.56 9.03
N ASP A 47 9.62 -20.11 7.82
CA ASP A 47 9.99 -21.51 7.59
C ASP A 47 11.39 -21.81 8.16
N ARG A 48 12.36 -20.90 7.97
CA ARG A 48 13.71 -21.04 8.54
C ARG A 48 13.74 -21.09 10.06
N ARG A 49 12.70 -20.61 10.73
CA ARG A 49 12.60 -20.53 12.19
C ARG A 49 11.52 -21.47 12.74
N GLU A 50 10.97 -22.34 11.92
CA GLU A 50 9.88 -23.25 12.28
C GLU A 50 10.21 -24.04 13.56
N ALA A 51 11.37 -24.68 13.62
CA ALA A 51 11.78 -25.50 14.77
C ALA A 51 11.85 -24.67 16.06
N GLU A 52 12.47 -23.48 16.00
CA GLU A 52 12.57 -22.56 17.14
C GLU A 52 11.20 -22.08 17.63
N ILE A 53 10.29 -21.79 16.68
CA ILE A 53 8.94 -21.32 17.00
C ILE A 53 8.13 -22.47 17.63
N LYS A 54 8.19 -23.67 17.04
CA LYS A 54 7.51 -24.87 17.57
C LYS A 54 7.99 -25.24 18.97
N GLU A 55 9.29 -25.12 19.24
CA GLU A 55 9.87 -25.36 20.57
C GLU A 55 9.32 -24.36 21.60
N ARG A 56 9.19 -23.08 21.22
CA ARG A 56 8.64 -22.04 22.12
C ARG A 56 7.14 -22.16 22.29
N SER A 57 6.40 -22.44 21.23
CA SER A 57 4.95 -22.57 21.22
C SER A 57 4.45 -23.23 19.93
N SER A 58 4.00 -24.48 20.04
CA SER A 58 3.33 -25.19 18.95
C SER A 58 2.05 -24.47 18.49
N PHE A 59 1.33 -23.82 19.42
CA PHE A 59 0.14 -23.03 19.11
C PHE A 59 0.46 -21.80 18.25
N ALA A 60 1.58 -21.12 18.51
CA ALA A 60 2.02 -19.99 17.70
C ALA A 60 2.29 -20.43 16.25
N TRP A 61 2.98 -21.56 16.07
CA TRP A 61 3.20 -22.12 14.73
C TRP A 61 1.91 -22.49 14.02
N GLN A 62 0.97 -23.15 14.72
CA GLN A 62 -0.33 -23.52 14.14
C GLN A 62 -1.14 -22.28 13.72
N THR A 63 -1.04 -21.18 14.48
CA THR A 63 -1.65 -19.89 14.12
C THR A 63 -1.04 -19.32 12.85
N ILE A 64 0.29 -19.37 12.72
CA ILE A 64 1.01 -18.95 11.51
C ILE A 64 0.58 -19.82 10.33
N GLU A 65 0.54 -21.14 10.45
CA GLU A 65 0.10 -22.03 9.37
C GLU A 65 -1.32 -21.73 8.90
N LEU A 66 -2.25 -21.48 9.83
CA LEU A 66 -3.62 -21.09 9.47
C LEU A 66 -3.65 -19.76 8.72
N PHE A 67 -2.90 -18.78 9.20
CA PHE A 67 -2.78 -17.50 8.51
C PHE A 67 -2.20 -17.66 7.10
N LEU A 68 -1.14 -18.47 6.95
CA LEU A 68 -0.51 -18.76 5.66
C LEU A 68 -1.44 -19.48 4.67
N ARG A 69 -2.40 -20.28 5.15
CA ARG A 69 -3.37 -20.97 4.28
C ARG A 69 -4.44 -20.03 3.72
N ASP A 70 -4.83 -19.01 4.48
CA ASP A 70 -5.91 -18.09 4.13
C ASP A 70 -5.44 -16.78 3.50
N LEU A 71 -4.15 -16.67 3.17
CA LEU A 71 -3.56 -15.43 2.66
C LEU A 71 -4.22 -14.87 1.40
N ASP A 72 -4.67 -15.72 0.49
CA ASP A 72 -5.34 -15.29 -0.74
C ASP A 72 -6.68 -14.59 -0.46
N LYS A 73 -7.18 -14.72 0.78
CA LYS A 73 -8.39 -14.05 1.28
C LYS A 73 -8.10 -12.72 1.96
N ALA A 74 -6.83 -12.35 2.15
CA ALA A 74 -6.46 -11.05 2.69
C ALA A 74 -6.73 -9.95 1.66
N TYR A 75 -7.62 -9.01 1.98
CA TYR A 75 -7.89 -7.84 1.15
C TYR A 75 -6.93 -6.72 1.53
N ALA A 76 -5.93 -6.50 0.68
CA ALA A 76 -5.02 -5.35 0.79
C ALA A 76 -5.26 -4.40 -0.38
N PHE A 77 -5.53 -3.14 -0.07
CA PHE A 77 -5.73 -2.08 -1.06
C PHE A 77 -4.61 -1.06 -0.96
N ILE A 78 -4.13 -0.61 -2.10
CA ILE A 78 -2.97 0.26 -2.21
C ILE A 78 -3.42 1.61 -2.77
N GLY A 79 -3.01 2.67 -2.08
CA GLY A 79 -3.18 4.06 -2.49
C GLY A 79 -1.83 4.78 -2.52
N SER A 80 -1.63 5.67 -3.48
CA SER A 80 -0.40 6.44 -3.63
C SER A 80 -0.57 7.87 -3.14
N LEU A 81 0.24 8.23 -2.15
CA LEU A 81 0.29 9.52 -1.49
C LEU A 81 1.75 9.94 -1.31
N THR A 82 2.03 11.24 -1.32
CA THR A 82 3.38 11.78 -1.09
C THR A 82 3.34 13.03 -0.24
N SER A 83 4.35 13.28 0.59
CA SER A 83 4.46 14.55 1.31
C SER A 83 4.84 15.75 0.41
N GLN A 84 5.20 15.49 -0.86
CA GLN A 84 5.63 16.52 -1.82
C GLN A 84 4.45 17.06 -2.63
N SER A 85 4.10 18.33 -2.42
CA SER A 85 2.98 19.01 -3.11
C SER A 85 3.26 19.34 -4.58
N ASP A 86 4.54 19.45 -4.96
CA ASP A 86 4.96 19.78 -6.32
C ASP A 86 6.14 18.90 -6.75
N LEU A 87 5.83 17.76 -7.37
CA LEU A 87 6.81 16.79 -7.85
C LEU A 87 6.64 16.53 -9.35
N LEU A 88 7.63 16.98 -10.14
CA LEU A 88 7.60 16.89 -11.61
C LEU A 88 7.37 15.48 -12.14
N SER A 89 7.91 14.46 -11.47
CA SER A 89 7.69 13.06 -11.85
C SER A 89 6.22 12.65 -11.73
N GLN A 90 5.52 13.14 -10.70
CA GLN A 90 4.10 12.86 -10.49
C GLN A 90 3.24 13.59 -11.51
N TRP A 91 3.53 14.87 -11.78
CA TRP A 91 2.87 15.64 -12.84
C TRP A 91 2.98 14.94 -14.21
N ARG A 92 4.17 14.42 -14.55
CA ARG A 92 4.36 13.68 -15.80
C ARG A 92 3.64 12.32 -15.79
N GLY A 93 3.72 11.58 -14.68
CA GLY A 93 3.19 10.22 -14.58
C GLY A 93 1.66 10.13 -14.54
N TYR A 94 1.00 11.02 -13.79
CA TYR A 94 -0.44 10.89 -13.53
C TYR A 94 -1.32 11.76 -14.42
N ASN A 95 -0.84 12.92 -14.86
CA ASN A 95 -1.71 13.90 -15.51
C ASN A 95 -1.07 14.65 -16.69
N ARG A 96 0.12 14.20 -17.14
CA ARG A 96 0.87 14.81 -18.25
C ARG A 96 1.00 16.34 -18.14
N GLY A 97 1.05 16.87 -16.92
CA GLY A 97 1.16 18.30 -16.62
C GLY A 97 -0.16 19.07 -16.52
N GLN A 98 -1.32 18.42 -16.61
CA GLN A 98 -2.65 19.06 -16.50
C GLN A 98 -3.53 18.32 -15.48
N GLY A 99 -3.16 18.39 -14.20
CA GLY A 99 -3.94 17.76 -13.14
C GLY A 99 -3.89 18.49 -11.82
N PHE A 100 -4.23 17.77 -10.77
CA PHE A 100 -4.38 18.32 -9.43
C PHE A 100 -3.59 17.51 -8.42
N ALA A 101 -3.05 18.19 -7.41
CA ALA A 101 -2.51 17.59 -6.21
C ALA A 101 -3.45 17.91 -5.05
N ILE A 102 -4.14 16.88 -4.53
CA ILE A 102 -5.13 17.03 -3.46
C ILE A 102 -4.42 16.72 -2.14
N GLY A 103 -4.36 17.71 -1.24
CA GLY A 103 -3.77 17.56 0.09
C GLY A 103 -4.77 16.98 1.09
N PHE A 104 -4.34 15.93 1.80
CA PHE A 104 -5.06 15.30 2.90
C PHE A 104 -4.25 15.42 4.19
N ASN A 105 -4.90 15.76 5.29
CA ASN A 105 -4.29 15.68 6.61
C ASN A 105 -4.18 14.18 6.99
N GLU A 106 -2.96 13.75 7.32
CA GLU A 106 -2.65 12.36 7.68
C GLU A 106 -3.43 11.87 8.90
N ASP A 107 -3.43 12.63 10.00
CA ASP A 107 -4.17 12.28 11.22
C ASP A 107 -5.69 12.18 10.96
N TRP A 108 -6.21 12.96 10.02
CA TRP A 108 -7.60 12.86 9.58
C TRP A 108 -7.83 11.60 8.74
N LEU A 109 -6.93 11.27 7.81
CA LEU A 109 -7.02 10.03 7.01
C LEU A 109 -7.05 8.79 7.91
N GLU A 110 -6.12 8.69 8.86
CA GLU A 110 -6.05 7.57 9.79
C GLU A 110 -7.32 7.43 10.63
N ARG A 111 -7.81 8.54 11.21
CA ARG A 111 -9.05 8.53 11.98
C ARG A 111 -10.26 8.17 11.14
N ASN A 112 -10.38 8.73 9.94
CA ASN A 112 -11.49 8.47 9.03
C ASN A 112 -11.50 7.01 8.54
N ALA A 113 -10.32 6.41 8.34
CA ALA A 113 -10.18 5.01 8.00
C ALA A 113 -10.59 4.11 9.18
N ALA A 114 -10.13 4.43 10.40
CA ALA A 114 -10.47 3.65 11.59
C ALA A 114 -11.99 3.64 11.87
N VAL A 115 -12.68 4.77 11.67
CA VAL A 115 -14.16 4.85 11.78
C VAL A 115 -14.86 3.93 10.78
N GLN A 116 -14.25 3.71 9.61
CA GLN A 116 -14.73 2.80 8.57
C GLN A 116 -14.18 1.37 8.71
N GLN A 117 -13.48 1.09 9.81
CA GLN A 117 -12.84 -0.20 10.09
C GLN A 117 -11.76 -0.60 9.06
N PHE A 118 -11.13 0.38 8.42
CA PHE A 118 -9.92 0.17 7.64
C PHE A 118 -8.68 0.42 8.51
N ASP A 119 -7.71 -0.47 8.38
CA ASP A 119 -6.36 -0.26 8.89
C ASP A 119 -5.49 0.32 7.77
N ILE A 120 -4.75 1.40 8.06
CA ILE A 120 -3.82 2.03 7.12
C ILE A 120 -2.42 1.87 7.67
N SER A 121 -1.56 1.22 6.87
CA SER A 121 -0.14 1.09 7.16
C SER A 121 0.69 1.79 6.08
N PRO A 122 1.58 2.74 6.43
CA PRO A 122 2.42 3.39 5.44
C PRO A 122 3.47 2.42 4.89
N VAL A 123 3.47 2.24 3.57
CA VAL A 123 4.48 1.47 2.86
C VAL A 123 5.40 2.44 2.12
N THR A 124 6.58 2.69 2.68
CA THR A 124 7.58 3.56 2.03
C THR A 124 8.37 2.75 1.01
N LEU A 125 8.11 2.99 -0.27
CA LEU A 125 8.95 2.50 -1.35
C LEU A 125 10.33 3.17 -1.24
N ARG A 126 11.34 2.45 -0.75
CA ARG A 126 12.73 2.86 -0.96
C ARG A 126 13.00 2.72 -2.46
N PRO A 127 13.51 3.74 -3.15
CA PRO A 127 13.87 3.58 -4.55
C PRO A 127 14.88 2.44 -4.63
N SER A 128 14.47 1.33 -5.22
CA SER A 128 15.41 0.30 -5.60
C SER A 128 16.43 0.96 -6.53
N ARG A 129 17.70 0.58 -6.41
CA ARG A 129 18.82 1.10 -7.23
C ARG A 129 18.61 0.96 -8.76
N ALA A 130 17.50 0.37 -9.21
CA ALA A 130 17.16 0.10 -10.60
C ALA A 130 16.68 1.34 -11.41
N ALA A 131 16.39 2.48 -10.78
CA ALA A 131 15.97 3.69 -11.50
C ALA A 131 17.13 4.58 -12.01
N ARG A 132 18.36 4.05 -12.11
CA ARG A 132 19.46 4.68 -12.89
C ARG A 132 19.64 3.91 -14.19
N GLY A 133 18.80 4.21 -15.17
CA GLY A 133 18.95 3.61 -16.49
C GLY A 133 17.67 3.65 -17.31
N ARG A 134 17.32 4.83 -17.80
CA ARG A 134 16.76 5.10 -19.12
C ARG A 134 16.62 6.60 -19.30
#